data_AF-A0A5E6ZX34-F1
#
_entry.id   AF-A0A5E6ZX34-F1
#
_cell.length_a   1.000
_cell.length_b   1.000
_cell.length_c   1.000
_cell.angle_alpha   90.00
_cell.angle_beta   90.00
_cell.angle_gamma   90.00
#
_symmetry.space_group_name_H-M   'P 1'
#
loop_
_entity.id
_entity.type
_entity.pdbx_description
1 polymer ?
#
loop_
_entity_poly.entity_id
_entity_poly.type
_entity_poly.pdbx_seq_one_letter_code
_entity_poly.pdbx_strand_id
1 'polypeptide(L)'
;MPLTATVVAFCYGLRYYVCPAWSRLKDYAMNKKNSSVKPFVLAICAVVIVVCVYAAYYAFLYFGYEAKTDADGNLVGVRSGTFGDAFGALNALFSGLAFSGFMITLLLQRRDLSDGQAETTRQQIESQFYNMLKLQQAVVSGFDLQQTKFQYISNSSIQVVTQGRDCFKTWTERLRAEYESAQSSAKTDKLKEAYRELWDEHRGDLSLYFRSLYTLFKFVSRSDHVDKKWLSSVARSFISDYELIVLFYNCLMPNGLKFQAYACEFAVFDNLDVSLLLNVDDVLMMSLQAFGDNPEVLKIFQTSGKL
;
A
#
# COMPACT_ATOMS: atom_id res chain seq x y z
N MET A 1 34.16 -49.85 31.42
CA MET A 1 32.71 -49.89 31.12
C MET A 1 32.04 -48.51 31.32
N PRO A 2 32.25 -47.50 30.45
CA PRO A 2 31.26 -46.42 30.32
C PRO A 2 30.90 -46.02 28.87
N LEU A 3 31.41 -46.71 27.85
CA LEU A 3 31.20 -46.33 26.43
C LEU A 3 29.84 -46.73 25.84
N THR A 4 29.09 -47.64 26.48
CA THR A 4 27.83 -48.14 25.93
C THR A 4 26.63 -47.25 26.27
N ALA A 5 26.69 -46.48 27.35
CA ALA A 5 25.59 -45.60 27.78
C ALA A 5 25.48 -44.31 26.92
N THR A 6 26.61 -43.75 26.49
CA THR A 6 26.65 -42.54 25.65
C THR A 6 26.21 -42.79 24.22
N VAL A 7 26.55 -43.95 23.64
CA VAL A 7 26.14 -44.33 22.28
C VAL A 7 24.63 -44.64 22.24
N VAL A 8 24.09 -45.30 23.26
CA VAL A 8 22.64 -45.58 23.34
C VAL A 8 21.82 -44.30 23.56
N ALA A 9 22.32 -43.35 24.36
CA ALA A 9 21.69 -42.04 24.54
C ALA A 9 21.70 -41.19 23.25
N PHE A 10 22.78 -41.25 22.46
CA PHE A 10 22.87 -40.57 21.17
C PHE A 10 21.89 -41.16 20.13
N CYS A 11 21.77 -42.49 20.08
CA CYS A 11 20.84 -43.17 19.18
C CYS A 11 19.36 -42.94 19.56
N TYR A 12 19.02 -42.87 20.86
CA TYR A 12 17.66 -42.54 21.31
C TYR A 12 17.30 -41.06 21.06
N GLY A 13 18.25 -40.15 21.23
CA GLY A 13 18.08 -38.73 20.91
C GLY A 13 17.81 -38.47 19.43
N LEU A 14 18.56 -39.16 18.54
CA LEU A 14 18.33 -39.10 17.09
C LEU A 14 16.92 -39.59 16.72
N ARG A 15 16.41 -40.66 17.34
CA ARG A 15 15.09 -41.21 17.00
C ARG A 15 13.92 -40.33 17.45
N TYR A 16 14.04 -39.62 18.58
CA TYR A 16 12.99 -38.74 19.10
C TYR A 16 12.95 -37.36 18.42
N TYR A 17 14.08 -36.82 17.98
CA TYR A 17 14.14 -35.50 17.32
C TYR A 17 14.07 -35.57 15.79
N VAL A 18 14.60 -36.62 15.14
CA VAL A 18 14.68 -36.68 13.67
C VAL A 18 13.38 -37.19 13.03
N CYS A 19 12.63 -38.06 13.70
CA CYS A 19 11.41 -38.66 13.12
C CYS A 19 10.25 -37.65 12.90
N PRO A 20 9.95 -36.72 13.84
CA PRO A 20 8.94 -35.68 13.61
C PRO A 20 9.42 -34.57 12.65
N ALA A 21 10.74 -34.37 12.53
CA ALA A 21 11.33 -33.46 11.55
C ALA A 21 11.24 -34.03 10.13
N TRP A 22 11.41 -35.35 9.97
CA TRP A 22 11.33 -36.03 8.68
C TRP A 22 9.92 -36.04 8.08
N SER A 23 8.87 -36.14 8.90
CA SER A 23 7.49 -36.06 8.40
C SER A 23 7.14 -34.64 7.93
N ARG A 24 7.51 -33.61 8.69
CA ARG A 24 7.34 -32.19 8.27
C ARG A 24 8.19 -31.83 7.04
N LEU A 25 9.37 -32.43 6.89
CA LEU A 25 10.24 -32.28 5.72
C LEU A 25 9.62 -32.91 4.46
N LYS A 26 8.93 -34.04 4.58
CA LYS A 26 8.24 -34.69 3.47
C LYS A 26 7.07 -33.84 2.96
N ASP A 27 6.32 -33.21 3.86
CA ASP A 27 5.20 -32.33 3.50
C ASP A 27 5.67 -31.01 2.85
N TYR A 28 6.83 -30.49 3.26
CA TYR A 28 7.44 -29.32 2.64
C TYR A 28 8.06 -29.61 1.25
N ALA A 29 8.63 -30.81 1.06
CA ALA A 29 9.23 -31.22 -0.20
C ALA A 29 8.20 -31.54 -1.31
N MET A 30 6.97 -31.91 -0.94
CA MET A 30 5.90 -32.22 -1.91
C MET A 30 5.11 -31.00 -2.39
N ASN A 31 5.33 -29.81 -1.81
CA ASN A 31 4.66 -28.58 -2.28
C ASN A 31 5.47 -27.92 -3.41
N LYS A 32 5.06 -28.23 -4.63
CA LYS A 32 5.68 -27.88 -5.90
C LYS A 32 5.71 -26.35 -6.09
N LYS A 33 6.86 -25.85 -6.59
CA LYS A 33 7.17 -24.44 -6.97
C LYS A 33 7.76 -23.59 -5.84
N ASN A 34 8.95 -23.96 -5.35
CA ASN A 34 9.75 -23.02 -4.57
C ASN A 34 11.24 -23.06 -4.99
N SER A 35 11.79 -21.90 -5.36
CA SER A 35 13.22 -21.69 -5.61
C SER A 35 14.08 -21.84 -4.33
N SER A 36 13.44 -22.09 -3.18
CA SER A 36 14.03 -22.22 -1.85
C SER A 36 14.71 -23.58 -1.57
N VAL A 37 14.53 -24.60 -2.42
CA VAL A 37 15.17 -25.92 -2.20
C VAL A 37 16.66 -25.92 -2.56
N LYS A 38 17.06 -25.06 -3.52
CA LYS A 38 18.45 -24.95 -4.01
C LYS A 38 19.47 -24.58 -2.92
N PRO A 39 19.25 -23.57 -2.05
CA PRO A 39 20.22 -23.23 -0.99
C PRO A 39 20.34 -24.33 0.08
N PHE A 40 19.25 -25.05 0.38
CA PHE A 40 19.27 -26.14 1.36
C PHE A 40 20.07 -27.34 0.86
N VAL A 41 19.89 -27.71 -0.42
CA VAL A 41 20.69 -28.75 -1.08
C VAL A 41 22.16 -28.34 -1.14
N LEU A 42 22.46 -27.08 -1.45
CA LEU A 42 23.83 -26.56 -1.49
C LEU A 42 24.51 -26.60 -0.11
N ALA A 43 23.78 -26.28 0.95
CA ALA A 43 24.26 -26.37 2.33
C ALA A 43 24.57 -27.81 2.75
N ILE A 44 23.69 -28.78 2.41
CA ILE A 44 23.94 -30.21 2.66
C ILE A 44 25.17 -30.68 1.88
N CYS A 45 25.29 -30.31 0.60
CA CYS A 45 26.48 -30.63 -0.19
C CYS A 45 27.76 -30.06 0.42
N ALA A 46 27.74 -28.82 0.91
CA ALA A 46 28.88 -28.21 1.59
C ALA A 46 29.27 -29.01 2.85
N VAL A 47 28.31 -29.41 3.68
CA VAL A 47 28.57 -30.22 4.88
C VAL A 47 29.14 -31.59 4.51
N VAL A 48 28.61 -32.25 3.48
CA VAL A 48 29.12 -33.53 2.99
C VAL A 48 30.56 -33.39 2.48
N ILE A 49 30.86 -32.33 1.73
CA ILE A 49 32.23 -32.04 1.26
C ILE A 49 33.18 -31.89 2.45
N VAL A 50 32.79 -31.16 3.49
CA VAL A 50 33.58 -31.01 4.72
C VAL A 50 33.85 -32.38 5.36
N VAL A 51 32.81 -33.19 5.57
CA VAL A 51 32.94 -34.55 6.14
C VAL A 51 33.84 -35.44 5.27
N CYS A 52 33.73 -35.36 3.95
CA CYS A 52 34.58 -36.10 3.02
C CYS A 52 36.05 -35.65 3.09
N VAL A 53 36.32 -34.35 3.22
CA VAL A 53 37.68 -33.83 3.42
C VAL A 53 38.26 -34.36 4.74
N TYR A 54 37.47 -34.38 5.81
CA TYR A 54 37.88 -34.96 7.09
C TYR A 54 38.15 -36.48 6.97
N ALA A 55 37.28 -37.22 6.29
CA ALA A 55 37.43 -38.66 6.10
C ALA A 55 38.65 -39.01 5.21
N ALA A 56 38.88 -38.25 4.14
CA ALA A 56 40.02 -38.44 3.25
C ALA A 56 41.35 -38.12 3.94
N TYR A 57 41.39 -37.08 4.77
CA TYR A 57 42.56 -36.73 5.57
C TYR A 57 42.85 -37.77 6.66
N TYR A 58 41.81 -38.28 7.33
CA TYR A 58 41.95 -39.40 8.28
C TYR A 58 42.46 -40.66 7.58
N ALA A 59 41.91 -41.00 6.41
CA ALA A 59 42.40 -42.11 5.61
C ALA A 59 43.88 -41.92 5.23
N PHE A 60 44.28 -40.74 4.75
CA PHE A 60 45.68 -40.44 4.38
C PHE A 60 46.67 -40.61 5.53
N LEU A 61 46.30 -40.25 6.77
CA LEU A 61 47.17 -40.42 7.94
C LEU A 61 47.40 -41.88 8.34
N TYR A 62 46.42 -42.75 8.10
CA TYR A 62 46.50 -44.18 8.41
C TYR A 62 46.93 -45.04 7.21
N PHE A 63 46.86 -44.51 5.99
CA PHE A 63 47.33 -45.19 4.78
C PHE A 63 48.84 -45.04 4.63
N GLY A 64 49.59 -46.08 5.02
CA GLY A 64 51.04 -46.15 4.82
C GLY A 64 51.90 -46.22 6.09
N TYR A 65 51.32 -46.30 7.28
CA TYR A 65 52.06 -46.60 8.51
C TYR A 65 51.94 -48.09 8.87
N GLU A 66 53.05 -48.84 8.79
CA GLU A 66 53.19 -50.05 9.60
C GLU A 66 53.23 -49.62 11.07
N ALA A 67 52.30 -50.13 11.88
CA ALA A 67 52.24 -49.86 13.31
C ALA A 67 53.49 -50.42 14.02
N LYS A 68 54.57 -49.64 14.07
CA LYS A 68 55.70 -49.93 14.95
C LYS A 68 55.41 -49.37 16.34
N THR A 69 55.07 -50.27 17.24
CA THR A 69 54.98 -50.04 18.68
C THR A 69 56.37 -50.10 19.32
N ASP A 70 56.67 -49.18 20.24
CA ASP A 70 57.83 -49.32 21.14
C ASP A 70 57.64 -50.50 22.10
N ALA A 71 58.70 -50.86 22.82
CA ALA A 71 58.71 -51.92 23.83
C ALA A 71 57.65 -51.75 24.95
N ASP A 72 57.13 -50.52 25.15
CA ASP A 72 56.08 -50.19 26.11
C ASP A 72 54.66 -50.12 25.50
N GLY A 73 54.47 -50.57 24.25
CA GLY A 73 53.16 -50.62 23.59
C GLY A 73 52.63 -49.27 23.07
N ASN A 74 53.47 -48.23 23.08
CA ASN A 74 53.13 -46.92 22.52
C ASN A 74 53.42 -46.87 21.01
N LEU A 75 52.48 -46.32 20.22
CA LEU A 75 52.63 -46.15 18.77
C LEU A 75 53.71 -45.09 18.48
N VAL A 76 54.88 -45.49 17.98
CA VAL A 76 55.96 -44.56 17.65
C VAL A 76 55.96 -44.33 16.14
N GLY A 77 55.64 -43.10 15.74
CA GLY A 77 55.63 -42.68 14.35
C GLY A 77 54.47 -41.77 13.98
N VAL A 78 53.44 -41.63 14.81
CA VAL A 78 52.37 -40.66 14.57
C VAL A 78 52.96 -39.25 14.73
N ARG A 79 53.17 -38.53 13.62
CA ARG A 79 53.59 -37.11 13.61
C ARG A 79 52.44 -36.23 14.12
N SER A 80 52.12 -36.35 15.41
CA SER A 80 51.06 -35.61 16.10
C SER A 80 51.26 -34.09 16.02
N GLY A 81 52.50 -33.61 15.89
CA GLY A 81 52.82 -32.19 15.66
C GLY A 81 52.34 -31.67 14.29
N THR A 82 52.70 -32.35 13.19
CA THR A 82 52.25 -31.94 11.84
C THR A 82 50.76 -32.18 11.63
N PHE A 83 50.18 -33.13 12.36
CA PHE A 83 48.74 -33.29 12.47
C PHE A 83 48.12 -31.99 13.00
N GLY A 84 48.56 -31.52 14.18
CA GLY A 84 48.09 -30.28 14.80
C GLY A 84 48.24 -29.03 13.92
N ASP A 85 49.36 -28.89 13.21
CA ASP A 85 49.61 -27.73 12.34
C ASP A 85 48.64 -27.66 11.15
N ALA A 86 48.31 -28.79 10.53
CA ALA A 86 47.32 -28.85 9.45
C ALA A 86 45.89 -28.62 9.95
N PHE A 87 45.56 -29.07 11.17
CA PHE A 87 44.26 -28.76 11.81
C PHE A 87 44.10 -27.27 12.09
N GLY A 88 45.18 -26.60 12.52
CA GLY A 88 45.18 -25.15 12.75
C GLY A 88 44.82 -24.37 11.48
N ALA A 89 45.49 -24.68 10.37
CA ALA A 89 45.24 -24.03 9.08
C ALA A 89 43.83 -24.32 8.53
N LEU A 90 43.35 -25.56 8.63
CA LEU A 90 42.01 -25.94 8.17
C LEU A 90 40.90 -25.26 8.99
N ASN A 91 41.03 -25.22 10.32
CA ASN A 91 40.07 -24.56 11.19
C ASN A 91 40.03 -23.05 10.94
N ALA A 92 41.19 -22.40 10.76
CA ALA A 92 41.25 -20.98 10.41
C ALA A 92 40.54 -20.68 9.08
N LEU A 93 40.73 -21.54 8.07
CA LEU A 93 40.04 -21.42 6.79
C LEU A 93 38.51 -21.58 6.93
N PHE A 94 38.05 -22.58 7.71
CA PHE A 94 36.63 -22.76 7.98
C PHE A 94 36.01 -21.60 8.74
N SER A 95 36.70 -21.06 9.76
CA SER A 95 36.25 -19.86 10.46
C SER A 95 36.15 -18.64 9.53
N GLY A 96 37.12 -18.46 8.63
CA GLY A 96 37.08 -17.39 7.61
C GLY A 96 35.95 -17.56 6.60
N LEU A 97 35.70 -18.78 6.13
CA LEU A 97 34.59 -19.09 5.23
C LEU A 97 33.22 -18.93 5.92
N ALA A 98 33.08 -19.38 7.18
CA ALA A 98 31.88 -19.18 7.97
C ALA A 98 31.58 -17.69 8.20
N PHE A 99 32.62 -16.90 8.51
CA PHE A 99 32.49 -15.46 8.66
C PHE A 99 32.13 -14.78 7.33
N SER A 100 32.72 -15.21 6.21
CA SER A 100 32.39 -14.69 4.88
C SER A 100 30.95 -15.00 4.49
N GLY A 101 30.49 -16.23 4.74
CA GLY A 101 29.10 -16.63 4.54
C GLY A 101 28.14 -15.81 5.39
N PHE A 102 28.45 -15.63 6.68
CA PHE A 102 27.69 -14.77 7.59
C PHE A 102 27.65 -13.32 7.08
N MET A 103 28.77 -12.78 6.59
CA MET A 103 28.82 -11.43 6.06
C MET A 103 27.94 -11.26 4.82
N ILE A 104 27.97 -12.23 3.89
CA ILE A 104 27.07 -12.24 2.74
C ILE A 104 25.60 -12.26 3.20
N THR A 105 25.26 -13.08 4.20
CA THR A 105 23.89 -13.11 4.72
C THR A 105 23.46 -11.78 5.35
N LEU A 106 24.35 -11.09 6.08
CA LEU A 106 24.06 -9.78 6.65
C LEU A 106 23.84 -8.72 5.57
N LEU A 107 24.62 -8.76 4.48
CA LEU A 107 24.45 -7.86 3.35
C LEU A 107 23.11 -8.11 2.62
N LEU A 108 22.73 -9.38 2.44
CA LEU A 108 21.43 -9.73 1.87
C LEU A 108 20.27 -9.27 2.77
N GLN A 109 20.36 -9.52 4.08
CA GLN A 109 19.36 -9.05 5.05
C GLN A 109 19.22 -7.52 5.07
N ARG A 110 20.32 -6.78 4.96
CA ARG A 110 20.27 -5.30 4.86
C ARG A 110 19.51 -4.84 3.63
N ARG A 111 19.69 -5.52 2.50
CA ARG A 111 18.95 -5.24 1.27
C ARG A 111 17.46 -5.56 1.44
N ASP A 112 17.14 -6.73 1.96
CA ASP A 112 15.75 -7.16 2.19
C ASP A 112 15.01 -6.20 3.15
N LEU A 113 15.71 -5.70 4.17
CA LEU A 113 15.18 -4.68 5.09
C LEU A 113 14.89 -3.36 4.38
N SER A 114 15.78 -2.91 3.49
CA SER A 114 15.59 -1.69 2.70
C SER A 114 14.39 -1.81 1.77
N ASP A 115 14.27 -2.94 1.05
CA ASP A 115 13.15 -3.20 0.15
C ASP A 115 11.83 -3.33 0.94
N GLY A 116 11.89 -3.95 2.14
CA GLY A 116 10.75 -4.06 3.05
C GLY A 116 10.27 -2.72 3.62
N GLN A 117 11.17 -1.75 3.86
CA GLN A 117 10.80 -0.41 4.30
C GLN A 117 9.98 0.33 3.25
N ALA A 118 10.42 0.30 1.98
CA ALA A 118 9.71 0.95 0.88
C ALA A 118 8.29 0.41 0.69
N GLU A 119 8.13 -0.93 0.72
CA GLU A 119 6.80 -1.55 0.61
C GLU A 119 5.92 -1.22 1.83
N THR A 120 6.51 -1.16 3.03
CA THR A 120 5.77 -0.78 4.25
C THR A 120 5.27 0.67 4.15
N THR A 121 6.11 1.60 3.70
CA THR A 121 5.69 2.99 3.48
C THR A 121 4.58 3.09 2.43
N ARG A 122 4.67 2.31 1.34
CA ARG A 122 3.63 2.25 0.30
C ARG A 122 2.29 1.79 0.89
N GLN A 123 2.29 0.69 1.64
CA GLN A 123 1.10 0.17 2.31
C GLN A 123 0.53 1.12 3.36
N GLN A 124 1.38 1.84 4.10
CA GLN A 124 0.94 2.87 5.05
C GLN A 124 0.22 4.01 4.35
N ILE A 125 0.74 4.49 3.21
CA ILE A 125 0.09 5.53 2.41
C ILE A 125 -1.27 5.06 1.89
N GLU A 126 -1.34 3.85 1.32
CA GLU A 126 -2.60 3.27 0.84
C GLU A 126 -3.62 3.13 1.98
N SER A 127 -3.19 2.61 3.13
CA SER A 127 -4.06 2.48 4.31
C SER A 127 -4.57 3.84 4.81
N GLN A 128 -3.69 4.85 4.89
CA GLN A 128 -4.08 6.21 5.27
C GLN A 128 -5.07 6.82 4.26
N PHE A 129 -4.83 6.62 2.96
CA PHE A 129 -5.76 7.04 1.90
C PHE A 129 -7.15 6.44 2.09
N TYR A 130 -7.25 5.11 2.25
CA TYR A 130 -8.55 4.45 2.40
C TYR A 130 -9.27 4.87 3.69
N ASN A 131 -8.54 5.12 4.77
CA ASN A 131 -9.12 5.66 6.01
C ASN A 131 -9.68 7.07 5.79
N MET A 132 -8.95 7.95 5.09
CA MET A 132 -9.43 9.29 4.77
C MET A 132 -10.63 9.28 3.83
N LEU A 133 -10.61 8.40 2.81
CA LEU A 133 -11.74 8.20 1.91
C LEU A 133 -12.98 7.71 2.68
N LYS A 134 -12.81 6.74 3.59
CA LYS A 134 -13.88 6.26 4.46
C LYS A 134 -14.45 7.38 5.35
N LEU A 135 -13.60 8.22 5.93
CA LEU A 135 -14.03 9.37 6.73
C LEU A 135 -14.79 10.39 5.87
N GLN A 136 -14.33 10.66 4.65
CA GLN A 136 -15.03 11.55 3.71
C GLN A 136 -16.42 10.99 3.35
N GLN A 137 -16.53 9.69 3.11
CA GLN A 137 -17.82 9.03 2.86
C GLN A 137 -18.72 9.02 4.10
N ALA A 138 -18.15 8.89 5.30
CA ALA A 138 -18.90 8.99 6.55
C ALA A 138 -19.44 10.41 6.79
N VAL A 139 -18.68 11.45 6.42
CA VAL A 139 -19.16 12.84 6.41
C VAL A 139 -20.37 12.98 5.50
N VAL A 140 -20.28 12.48 4.26
CA VAL A 140 -21.39 12.53 3.30
C VAL A 140 -22.63 11.79 3.81
N SER A 141 -22.46 10.58 4.34
CA SER A 141 -23.56 9.79 4.92
C SER A 141 -24.17 10.41 6.17
N GLY A 142 -23.43 11.29 6.86
CA GLY A 142 -23.88 11.96 8.08
C GLY A 142 -24.77 13.18 7.84
N PHE A 143 -24.95 13.63 6.59
CA PHE A 143 -25.80 14.78 6.30
C PHE A 143 -27.28 14.47 6.44
N ASP A 144 -28.01 15.38 7.06
CA ASP A 144 -29.46 15.35 7.17
C ASP A 144 -30.07 16.74 6.93
N LEU A 145 -31.04 16.81 6.01
CA LEU A 145 -31.81 18.01 5.76
C LEU A 145 -33.25 17.76 6.18
N GLN A 146 -33.72 18.56 7.13
CA GLN A 146 -35.10 18.48 7.62
C GLN A 146 -35.94 19.55 6.93
N GLN A 147 -36.87 19.14 6.07
CA GLN A 147 -37.82 20.02 5.41
C GLN A 147 -39.24 19.72 5.85
N THR A 148 -40.00 20.76 6.20
CA THR A 148 -41.44 20.60 6.47
C THR A 148 -42.21 20.88 5.19
N LYS A 149 -42.85 19.86 4.61
CA LYS A 149 -43.70 20.01 3.43
C LYS A 149 -45.17 19.96 3.83
N PHE A 150 -45.96 20.91 3.34
CA PHE A 150 -47.40 20.91 3.55
C PHE A 150 -48.08 19.99 2.54
N GLN A 151 -48.83 19.00 3.02
CA GLN A 151 -49.60 18.08 2.19
C GLN A 151 -51.06 18.54 2.12
N TYR A 152 -51.44 19.11 0.97
CA TYR A 152 -52.79 19.61 0.72
C TYR A 152 -53.88 18.52 0.84
N ILE A 153 -53.59 17.27 0.45
CA ILE A 153 -54.57 16.16 0.47
C ILE A 153 -54.98 15.77 1.89
N SER A 154 -54.04 15.81 2.84
CA SER A 154 -54.27 15.42 4.24
C SER A 154 -54.42 16.62 5.18
N ASN A 155 -54.33 17.85 4.64
CA ASN A 155 -54.27 19.11 5.38
C ASN A 155 -53.29 19.04 6.57
N SER A 156 -52.14 18.40 6.35
CA SER A 156 -51.14 18.14 7.38
C SER A 156 -49.74 18.47 6.90
N SER A 157 -48.86 18.83 7.82
CA SER A 157 -47.43 19.02 7.56
C SER A 157 -46.69 17.71 7.75
N ILE A 158 -46.02 17.23 6.70
CA ILE A 158 -45.10 16.09 6.77
C ILE A 158 -43.68 16.61 6.84
N GLN A 159 -42.92 16.14 7.82
CA GLN A 159 -41.47 16.32 7.80
C GLN A 159 -40.86 15.32 6.82
N VAL A 160 -40.24 15.85 5.78
CA VAL A 160 -39.44 15.08 4.83
C VAL A 160 -37.99 15.28 5.23
N VAL A 161 -37.34 14.19 5.63
CA VAL A 161 -35.91 14.18 5.93
C VAL A 161 -35.18 13.64 4.70
N THR A 162 -34.34 14.47 4.10
CA THR A 162 -33.39 14.04 3.07
C THR A 162 -32.08 13.69 3.77
N GLN A 163 -31.48 12.54 3.43
CA GLN A 163 -30.30 12.04 4.12
C GLN A 163 -29.16 11.71 3.16
N GLY A 164 -27.94 11.85 3.65
CA GLY A 164 -26.73 11.42 2.97
C GLY A 164 -26.51 12.15 1.64
N ARG A 165 -26.29 11.38 0.58
CA ARG A 165 -26.01 11.89 -0.77
C ARG A 165 -27.18 12.66 -1.38
N ASP A 166 -28.41 12.34 -1.01
CA ASP A 166 -29.59 12.99 -1.57
C ASP A 166 -29.65 14.49 -1.22
N CYS A 167 -28.97 14.90 -0.14
CA CYS A 167 -28.85 16.31 0.25
C CYS A 167 -28.21 17.16 -0.86
N PHE A 168 -27.27 16.61 -1.63
CA PHE A 168 -26.62 17.33 -2.74
C PHE A 168 -27.58 17.64 -3.87
N LYS A 169 -28.58 16.78 -4.12
CA LYS A 169 -29.64 17.06 -5.08
C LYS A 169 -30.46 18.27 -4.62
N THR A 170 -30.89 18.26 -3.37
CA THR A 170 -31.61 19.39 -2.76
C THR A 170 -30.81 20.69 -2.81
N TRP A 171 -29.51 20.65 -2.51
CA TRP A 171 -28.62 21.82 -2.62
C TRP A 171 -28.45 22.32 -4.05
N THR A 172 -28.39 21.43 -5.02
CA THR A 172 -28.29 21.80 -6.44
C THR A 172 -29.59 22.45 -6.93
N GLU A 173 -30.75 21.89 -6.55
CA GLU A 173 -32.07 22.47 -6.85
C GLU A 173 -32.23 23.85 -6.19
N ARG A 174 -31.77 23.98 -4.93
CA ARG A 174 -31.76 25.26 -4.21
C ARG A 174 -30.87 26.30 -4.90
N LEU A 175 -29.65 25.91 -5.29
CA LEU A 175 -28.73 26.79 -6.02
C LEU A 175 -29.36 27.28 -7.32
N ARG A 176 -30.06 26.40 -8.05
CA ARG A 176 -30.77 26.76 -9.28
C ARG A 176 -31.89 27.75 -9.02
N ALA A 177 -32.71 27.51 -8.00
CA ALA A 177 -33.79 28.42 -7.63
C ALA A 177 -33.26 29.82 -7.24
N GLU A 178 -32.20 29.88 -6.43
CA GLU A 178 -31.56 31.15 -6.05
C GLU A 178 -30.85 31.83 -7.22
N TYR A 179 -30.32 31.05 -8.15
CA TYR A 179 -29.80 31.59 -9.41
C TYR A 179 -30.93 32.20 -10.21
N GLU A 180 -32.06 31.53 -10.43
CA GLU A 180 -33.16 32.07 -11.22
C GLU A 180 -33.79 33.33 -10.60
N SER A 181 -33.89 33.40 -9.27
CA SER A 181 -34.46 34.53 -8.52
C SER A 181 -33.51 35.72 -8.33
N ALA A 182 -32.20 35.53 -8.51
CA ALA A 182 -31.20 36.57 -8.28
C ALA A 182 -31.43 37.83 -9.14
N GLN A 183 -31.30 39.00 -8.50
CA GLN A 183 -31.63 40.29 -9.11
C GLN A 183 -30.55 40.77 -10.09
N SER A 184 -29.32 40.31 -9.90
CA SER A 184 -28.16 40.71 -10.70
C SER A 184 -28.30 40.29 -12.18
N SER A 185 -28.06 41.23 -13.10
CA SER A 185 -28.10 40.96 -14.55
C SER A 185 -26.81 40.33 -15.08
N ALA A 186 -25.67 40.61 -14.46
CA ALA A 186 -24.38 40.04 -14.84
C ALA A 186 -24.28 38.59 -14.35
N LYS A 187 -24.04 37.66 -15.28
CA LYS A 187 -23.96 36.20 -15.03
C LYS A 187 -23.09 35.84 -13.82
N THR A 188 -21.89 36.42 -13.73
CA THR A 188 -20.94 36.13 -12.65
C THR A 188 -21.42 36.63 -11.29
N ASP A 189 -22.07 37.79 -11.24
CA ASP A 189 -22.58 38.34 -9.97
C ASP A 189 -23.85 37.63 -9.53
N LYS A 190 -24.71 37.27 -10.50
CA LYS A 190 -25.86 36.39 -10.31
C LYS A 190 -25.46 35.04 -9.69
N LEU A 191 -24.40 34.42 -10.21
CA LEU A 191 -23.85 33.18 -9.66
C LEU A 191 -23.33 33.37 -8.22
N LYS A 192 -22.60 34.45 -7.95
CA LYS A 192 -22.06 34.73 -6.61
C LYS A 192 -23.17 34.98 -5.58
N GLU A 193 -24.23 35.66 -5.98
CA GLU A 193 -25.43 35.92 -5.17
C GLU A 193 -26.10 34.59 -4.81
N ALA A 194 -26.44 33.77 -5.81
CA ALA A 194 -27.06 32.47 -5.61
C ALA A 194 -26.24 31.51 -4.74
N TYR A 195 -24.92 31.44 -4.99
CA TYR A 195 -24.04 30.60 -4.20
C TYR A 195 -23.93 31.08 -2.75
N ARG A 196 -23.97 32.40 -2.50
CA ARG A 196 -23.92 32.95 -1.14
C ARG A 196 -25.12 32.51 -0.33
N GLU A 197 -26.32 32.55 -0.90
CA GLU A 197 -27.55 32.09 -0.23
C GLU A 197 -27.45 30.60 0.12
N LEU A 198 -27.03 29.75 -0.84
CA LEU A 198 -26.79 28.33 -0.57
C LEU A 198 -25.77 28.13 0.56
N TRP A 199 -24.65 28.85 0.49
CA TRP A 199 -23.54 28.75 1.43
C TRP A 199 -23.92 29.19 2.83
N ASP A 200 -24.71 30.26 2.98
CA ASP A 200 -25.10 30.78 4.28
C ASP A 200 -26.14 29.89 4.96
N GLU A 201 -27.06 29.30 4.17
CA GLU A 201 -28.05 28.35 4.65
C GLU A 201 -27.42 27.02 5.12
N HIS A 202 -26.45 26.48 4.36
CA HIS A 202 -25.88 25.14 4.58
C HIS A 202 -24.40 25.16 4.95
N ARG A 203 -23.93 26.26 5.56
CA ARG A 203 -22.50 26.51 5.78
C ARG A 203 -21.79 25.39 6.50
N GLY A 204 -22.40 24.83 7.54
CA GLY A 204 -21.80 23.80 8.40
C GLY A 204 -21.43 22.54 7.62
N ASP A 205 -22.41 21.97 6.93
CA ASP A 205 -22.27 20.70 6.20
C ASP A 205 -21.36 20.86 4.98
N LEU A 206 -21.60 21.89 4.16
CA LEU A 206 -20.77 22.17 2.99
C LEU A 206 -19.32 22.47 3.38
N SER A 207 -19.10 23.20 4.49
CA SER A 207 -17.77 23.46 5.03
C SER A 207 -17.01 22.21 5.41
N LEU A 208 -17.70 21.24 6.01
CA LEU A 208 -17.12 19.97 6.42
C LEU A 208 -16.82 19.10 5.18
N TYR A 209 -17.77 19.03 4.25
CA TYR A 209 -17.62 18.34 2.97
C TYR A 209 -16.38 18.82 2.21
N PHE A 210 -16.31 20.11 1.87
CA PHE A 210 -15.20 20.63 1.06
C PHE A 210 -13.84 20.49 1.76
N ARG A 211 -13.79 20.66 3.09
CA ARG A 211 -12.54 20.47 3.86
C ARG A 211 -12.08 19.03 3.86
N SER A 212 -12.99 18.07 4.06
CA SER A 212 -12.64 16.65 4.03
C SER A 212 -12.13 16.22 2.66
N LEU A 213 -12.82 16.63 1.58
CA LEU A 213 -12.43 16.33 0.21
C LEU A 213 -11.11 17.00 -0.16
N TYR A 214 -10.93 18.28 0.18
CA TYR A 214 -9.66 18.99 0.00
C TYR A 214 -8.51 18.28 0.69
N THR A 215 -8.73 17.79 1.92
CA THR A 215 -7.68 17.10 2.69
C THR A 215 -7.32 15.77 2.04
N LEU A 216 -8.30 15.02 1.52
CA LEU A 216 -8.07 13.77 0.77
C LEU A 216 -7.21 14.00 -0.47
N PHE A 217 -7.60 14.92 -1.35
CA PHE A 217 -6.82 15.20 -2.58
C PHE A 217 -5.45 15.81 -2.28
N LYS A 218 -5.36 16.68 -1.25
CA LYS A 218 -4.09 17.21 -0.78
C LYS A 218 -3.15 16.11 -0.27
N PHE A 219 -3.68 15.10 0.42
CA PHE A 219 -2.90 13.94 0.86
C PHE A 219 -2.36 13.17 -0.33
N VAL A 220 -3.19 12.87 -1.32
CA VAL A 220 -2.78 12.16 -2.54
C VAL A 220 -1.69 12.94 -3.29
N SER A 221 -1.89 14.23 -3.54
CA SER A 221 -0.93 15.11 -4.22
C SER A 221 0.43 15.14 -3.52
N ARG A 222 0.44 15.27 -2.19
CA ARG A 222 1.66 15.37 -1.37
C ARG A 222 2.32 14.05 -1.00
N SER A 223 1.63 12.92 -1.13
CA SER A 223 2.25 11.61 -0.90
C SER A 223 3.44 11.41 -1.85
N ASP A 224 4.38 10.50 -1.59
CA ASP A 224 5.39 10.09 -2.61
C ASP A 224 5.00 8.75 -3.26
N HIS A 225 3.68 8.47 -3.33
CA HIS A 225 3.17 7.24 -3.92
C HIS A 225 3.40 7.22 -5.43
N VAL A 226 3.73 6.05 -6.00
CA VAL A 226 3.91 5.89 -7.45
C VAL A 226 2.58 6.08 -8.19
N ASP A 227 1.50 5.54 -7.62
CA ASP A 227 0.18 5.51 -8.26
C ASP A 227 -0.80 6.60 -7.78
N LYS A 228 -0.32 7.83 -7.55
CA LYS A 228 -1.20 8.95 -7.09
C LYS A 228 -2.43 9.15 -7.97
N LYS A 229 -2.24 9.07 -9.30
CA LYS A 229 -3.32 9.25 -10.27
C LYS A 229 -4.40 8.17 -10.10
N TRP A 230 -4.00 6.93 -9.82
CA TRP A 230 -4.94 5.85 -9.55
C TRP A 230 -5.68 6.07 -8.23
N LEU A 231 -4.98 6.38 -7.14
CA LEU A 231 -5.63 6.70 -5.85
C LEU A 231 -6.63 7.85 -6.01
N SER A 232 -6.26 8.88 -6.75
CA SER A 232 -7.17 9.97 -7.06
C SER A 232 -8.35 9.54 -7.91
N SER A 233 -8.16 8.65 -8.89
CA SER A 233 -9.27 8.09 -9.68
C SER A 233 -10.24 7.30 -8.81
N VAL A 234 -9.72 6.54 -7.84
CA VAL A 234 -10.54 5.86 -6.85
C VAL A 234 -11.33 6.88 -6.03
N ALA A 235 -10.69 7.95 -5.52
CA ALA A 235 -11.41 8.98 -4.78
C ALA A 235 -12.54 9.63 -5.62
N ARG A 236 -12.25 9.98 -6.87
CA ARG A 236 -13.23 10.57 -7.80
C ARG A 236 -14.41 9.66 -8.07
N SER A 237 -14.21 8.34 -8.19
CA SER A 237 -15.32 7.40 -8.45
C SER A 237 -16.34 7.32 -7.31
N PHE A 238 -16.01 7.81 -6.12
CA PHE A 238 -16.94 7.85 -4.99
C PHE A 238 -17.73 9.17 -4.89
N ILE A 239 -17.43 10.17 -5.73
CA ILE A 239 -18.13 11.45 -5.79
C ILE A 239 -19.32 11.30 -6.75
N SER A 240 -20.55 11.58 -6.27
CA SER A 240 -21.76 11.52 -7.10
C SER A 240 -21.90 12.72 -8.06
N ASP A 241 -22.80 12.61 -9.04
CA ASP A 241 -23.01 13.67 -10.04
C ASP A 241 -23.42 15.00 -9.39
N TYR A 242 -24.36 14.99 -8.45
CA TYR A 242 -24.77 16.20 -7.71
C TYR A 242 -23.66 16.75 -6.80
N GLU A 243 -22.83 15.87 -6.24
CA GLU A 243 -21.63 16.30 -5.50
C GLU A 243 -20.64 17.03 -6.41
N LEU A 244 -20.39 16.51 -7.61
CA LEU A 244 -19.51 17.15 -8.60
C LEU A 244 -20.03 18.54 -8.97
N ILE A 245 -21.35 18.72 -9.11
CA ILE A 245 -21.95 20.03 -9.44
C ILE A 245 -21.74 21.03 -8.30
N VAL A 246 -22.04 20.64 -7.06
CA VAL A 246 -21.85 21.51 -5.89
C VAL A 246 -20.37 21.85 -5.68
N LEU A 247 -19.48 20.88 -5.89
CA LEU A 247 -18.03 21.07 -5.83
C LEU A 247 -17.51 21.97 -6.96
N PHE A 248 -18.03 21.81 -8.17
CA PHE A 248 -17.68 22.63 -9.32
C PHE A 248 -17.97 24.10 -9.05
N TYR A 249 -19.18 24.43 -8.60
CA TYR A 249 -19.52 25.82 -8.26
C TYR A 249 -18.73 26.34 -7.05
N ASN A 250 -18.41 25.49 -6.07
CA ASN A 250 -17.50 25.87 -4.98
C ASN A 250 -16.12 26.30 -5.52
N CYS A 251 -15.57 25.58 -6.49
CA CYS A 251 -14.28 25.91 -7.10
C CYS A 251 -14.26 27.24 -7.85
N LEU A 252 -15.42 27.72 -8.33
CA LEU A 252 -15.55 29.04 -8.96
C LEU A 252 -15.60 30.18 -7.93
N MET A 253 -15.80 29.86 -6.65
CA MET A 253 -15.87 30.83 -5.57
C MET A 253 -14.50 31.06 -4.92
N PRO A 254 -14.25 32.25 -4.32
CA PRO A 254 -12.98 32.56 -3.68
C PRO A 254 -12.54 31.53 -2.62
N ASN A 255 -13.50 30.96 -1.89
CA ASN A 255 -13.23 29.98 -0.83
C ASN A 255 -12.82 28.60 -1.38
N GLY A 256 -13.28 28.23 -2.57
CA GLY A 256 -12.96 26.94 -3.21
C GLY A 256 -11.82 27.00 -4.22
N LEU A 257 -11.28 28.19 -4.52
CA LEU A 257 -10.21 28.38 -5.50
C LEU A 257 -8.97 27.50 -5.22
N LYS A 258 -8.67 27.23 -3.95
CA LYS A 258 -7.55 26.35 -3.56
C LYS A 258 -7.75 24.90 -4.01
N PHE A 259 -8.99 24.43 -4.09
CA PHE A 259 -9.29 23.08 -4.56
C PHE A 259 -9.11 22.96 -6.08
N GLN A 260 -9.26 24.05 -6.83
CA GLN A 260 -9.09 24.07 -8.28
C GLN A 260 -7.74 23.52 -8.73
N ALA A 261 -6.67 23.74 -7.95
CA ALA A 261 -5.35 23.18 -8.22
C ALA A 261 -5.38 21.64 -8.26
N TYR A 262 -6.01 21.00 -7.26
CA TYR A 262 -6.16 19.54 -7.24
C TYR A 262 -7.19 19.05 -8.25
N ALA A 263 -8.23 19.84 -8.51
CA ALA A 263 -9.18 19.54 -9.58
C ALA A 263 -8.47 19.42 -10.93
N CYS A 264 -7.55 20.34 -11.24
CA CYS A 264 -6.72 20.31 -12.44
C CYS A 264 -5.67 19.18 -12.42
N GLU A 265 -4.99 18.97 -11.28
CA GLU A 265 -3.97 17.92 -11.14
C GLU A 265 -4.54 16.52 -11.42
N PHE A 266 -5.79 16.30 -11.03
CA PHE A 266 -6.39 14.98 -11.00
C PHE A 266 -7.63 14.79 -11.91
N ALA A 267 -7.97 15.80 -12.70
CA ALA A 267 -9.16 15.83 -13.53
C ALA A 267 -10.43 15.45 -12.73
N VAL A 268 -10.70 16.17 -11.63
CA VAL A 268 -11.81 15.87 -10.71
C VAL A 268 -13.19 15.83 -11.39
N PHE A 269 -13.37 16.60 -12.45
CA PHE A 269 -14.63 16.76 -13.16
C PHE A 269 -14.68 15.98 -14.48
N ASP A 270 -13.89 14.91 -14.63
CA ASP A 270 -13.88 14.08 -15.84
C ASP A 270 -15.25 13.48 -16.19
N ASN A 271 -16.02 13.11 -15.18
CA ASN A 271 -17.38 12.57 -15.35
C ASN A 271 -18.48 13.58 -15.00
N LEU A 272 -18.20 14.88 -15.06
CA LEU A 272 -19.20 15.92 -14.83
C LEU A 272 -20.30 15.87 -15.90
N ASP A 273 -21.55 15.75 -15.46
CA ASP A 273 -22.73 15.88 -16.32
C ASP A 273 -23.07 17.37 -16.54
N VAL A 274 -22.88 17.86 -17.76
CA VAL A 274 -23.10 19.27 -18.10
C VAL A 274 -24.59 19.65 -18.06
N SER A 275 -25.51 18.68 -18.12
CA SER A 275 -26.95 18.93 -18.06
C SER A 275 -27.42 19.38 -16.68
N LEU A 276 -26.68 19.04 -15.63
CA LEU A 276 -26.98 19.42 -14.25
C LEU A 276 -26.48 20.83 -13.90
N LEU A 277 -25.65 21.44 -14.75
CA LEU A 277 -25.15 22.80 -14.54
C LEU A 277 -26.27 23.84 -14.61
N LEU A 278 -26.06 25.00 -13.98
CA LEU A 278 -26.89 26.19 -14.15
C LEU A 278 -26.85 26.64 -15.61
N ASN A 279 -25.64 26.75 -16.17
CA ASN A 279 -25.42 26.95 -17.60
C ASN A 279 -24.29 26.05 -18.09
N VAL A 280 -24.46 25.47 -19.27
CA VAL A 280 -23.45 24.59 -19.89
C VAL A 280 -22.10 25.31 -20.09
N ASP A 281 -22.13 26.60 -20.41
CA ASP A 281 -20.92 27.42 -20.60
C ASP A 281 -20.14 27.69 -19.32
N ASP A 282 -20.67 27.35 -18.14
CA ASP A 282 -19.98 27.59 -16.87
C ASP A 282 -18.65 26.81 -16.79
N VAL A 283 -18.53 25.69 -17.51
CA VAL A 283 -17.28 24.92 -17.63
C VAL A 283 -16.11 25.76 -18.17
N LEU A 284 -16.39 26.80 -18.95
CA LEU A 284 -15.38 27.72 -19.52
C LEU A 284 -14.79 28.68 -18.49
N MET A 285 -15.31 28.70 -17.26
CA MET A 285 -14.78 29.48 -16.14
C MET A 285 -13.64 28.76 -15.40
N MET A 286 -13.35 27.50 -15.76
CA MET A 286 -12.28 26.68 -15.18
C MET A 286 -11.33 26.18 -16.27
N SER A 287 -10.11 25.77 -15.89
CA SER A 287 -9.15 25.17 -16.82
C SER A 287 -9.65 23.83 -17.35
N LEU A 288 -9.40 23.56 -18.64
CA LEU A 288 -9.76 22.31 -19.31
C LEU A 288 -9.16 21.07 -18.61
N GLN A 289 -7.99 21.22 -17.99
CA GLN A 289 -7.32 20.13 -17.26
C GLN A 289 -8.18 19.53 -16.14
N ALA A 290 -9.08 20.32 -15.55
CA ALA A 290 -9.94 19.85 -14.48
C ALA A 290 -11.00 18.83 -14.95
N PHE A 291 -11.26 18.76 -16.26
CA PHE A 291 -12.27 17.90 -16.87
C PHE A 291 -11.69 16.71 -17.64
N GLY A 292 -10.36 16.55 -17.69
CA GLY A 292 -9.71 15.41 -18.35
C GLY A 292 -10.23 15.15 -19.76
N ASP A 293 -10.71 13.92 -20.00
CA ASP A 293 -11.19 13.46 -21.31
C ASP A 293 -12.72 13.58 -21.47
N ASN A 294 -13.40 14.43 -20.69
CA ASN A 294 -14.85 14.60 -20.79
C ASN A 294 -15.28 15.06 -22.20
N PRO A 295 -16.01 14.24 -22.97
CA PRO A 295 -16.28 14.53 -24.38
C PRO A 295 -17.24 15.71 -24.58
N GLU A 296 -18.14 15.96 -23.63
CA GLU A 296 -19.11 17.07 -23.72
C GLU A 296 -18.42 18.40 -23.44
N VAL A 297 -17.58 18.46 -22.40
CA VAL A 297 -16.79 19.65 -22.08
C VAL A 297 -15.80 19.98 -23.20
N LEU A 298 -15.12 18.98 -23.77
CA LEU A 298 -14.21 19.19 -24.90
C LEU A 298 -14.91 19.84 -26.10
N LYS A 299 -16.15 19.43 -26.42
CA LYS A 299 -16.95 20.06 -27.48
C LYS A 299 -17.29 21.52 -27.17
N ILE A 300 -17.59 21.85 -25.92
CA ILE A 300 -17.90 23.22 -25.48
C ILE A 300 -16.67 24.12 -25.61
N PHE A 301 -15.49 23.63 -25.22
CA PHE A 301 -14.23 24.36 -25.39
C PHE A 301 -13.85 24.56 -26.86
N GLN A 302 -14.06 23.55 -27.70
CA GLN A 302 -13.87 23.67 -29.16
C GLN A 302 -14.79 24.72 -29.77
N THR A 303 -16.07 24.70 -29.41
CA THR A 303 -17.09 25.63 -29.94
C THR A 303 -16.83 27.07 -29.51
N SER A 304 -16.25 27.27 -28.31
CA SER A 304 -15.92 28.60 -27.79
C SER A 304 -14.56 29.15 -28.27
N GLY A 305 -13.78 28.36 -29.04
CA GLY A 305 -12.47 28.77 -29.55
C GLY A 305 -11.38 28.92 -28.47
N LYS A 306 -11.56 28.28 -27.31
CA LYS A 306 -10.63 28.30 -26.16
C LYS A 306 -9.76 27.05 -26.06
N LEU A 307 -9.70 26.23 -27.11
CA LEU A 307 -8.88 25.03 -27.20
C LEU A 307 -7.48 25.34 -27.75
#